data_AF-A0A954LI84-F1
#
_entry.id   AF-A0A954LI84-F1
#
_cell.length_a   1.000
_cell.length_b   1.000
_cell.length_c   1.000
_cell.angle_alpha   90.00
_cell.angle_beta   90.00
_cell.angle_gamma   90.00
#
_symmetry.space_group_name_H-M   'P 1'
#
loop_
_entity.id
_entity.type
_entity.pdbx_description
1 polymer ?
#
loop_
_entity_poly.entity_id
_entity_poly.type
_entity_poly.pdbx_seq_one_letter_code
_entity_poly.pdbx_strand_id
1 'polypeptide(L)'
;MTFHDTPHGTDVFGSHWNCQCDKCEPRRKAVHRLVDSFSQIPARWIEKLSHDSDLDGPIALPMWGTLFAPNNPADVSNITNLLKKFEPNIDNDEMATLALSGWQEVADTGIYAREFDDELLLGIHGAGYDFYDHHWSKLYDALGYQWHD
;
A
#
# COMPACT_ATOMS: atom_id res chain seq x y z
N MET A 1 -26.93 5.24 34.14
CA MET A 1 -26.38 5.69 32.84
C MET A 1 -26.06 4.45 32.05
N THR A 2 -26.85 4.14 31.03
CA THR A 2 -26.55 3.09 30.06
C THR A 2 -25.34 3.56 29.25
N PHE A 3 -24.21 2.87 29.36
CA PHE A 3 -23.11 3.04 28.41
C PHE A 3 -23.66 2.69 27.03
N HIS A 4 -23.89 3.69 26.18
CA HIS A 4 -24.10 3.43 24.77
C HIS A 4 -22.76 2.91 24.24
N ASP A 5 -22.78 1.67 23.72
CA ASP A 5 -21.69 1.13 22.91
C ASP A 5 -21.46 2.10 21.76
N THR A 6 -20.48 2.98 21.95
CA THR A 6 -20.09 3.92 20.92
C THR A 6 -19.44 3.08 19.82
N PRO A 7 -19.97 3.09 18.59
CA PRO A 7 -19.40 2.33 17.50
C PRO A 7 -17.90 2.64 17.33
N HIS A 8 -17.07 1.62 17.27
CA HIS A 8 -15.60 1.71 17.24
C HIS A 8 -15.00 0.58 16.42
N GLY A 9 -13.72 0.70 16.03
CA GLY A 9 -13.05 -0.24 15.13
C GLY A 9 -13.09 0.25 13.68
N THR A 10 -12.89 -0.67 12.74
CA THR A 10 -13.01 -0.44 11.30
C THR A 10 -13.84 -1.59 10.76
N ASP A 11 -15.05 -1.30 10.29
CA ASP A 11 -15.80 -2.25 9.49
C ASP A 11 -15.24 -2.30 8.06
N VAL A 12 -15.86 -3.11 7.19
CA VAL A 12 -15.48 -3.23 5.77
C VAL A 12 -15.62 -1.91 4.98
N PHE A 13 -16.25 -0.88 5.55
CA PHE A 13 -16.41 0.44 4.97
C PHE A 13 -15.52 1.51 5.65
N GLY A 14 -14.66 1.10 6.58
CA GLY A 14 -13.80 2.02 7.34
C GLY A 14 -14.56 2.90 8.33
N SER A 15 -15.80 2.56 8.70
CA SER A 15 -16.56 3.36 9.68
C SER A 15 -15.80 3.43 11.01
N HIS A 16 -15.73 4.61 11.63
CA HIS A 16 -15.07 4.87 12.92
C HIS A 16 -13.53 4.73 12.93
N TRP A 17 -12.89 4.79 11.77
CA TRP A 17 -11.43 4.78 11.59
C TRP A 17 -10.65 5.76 12.48
N ASN A 18 -11.23 6.94 12.72
CA ASN A 18 -10.64 8.00 13.55
C ASN A 18 -10.98 7.88 15.03
N CYS A 19 -11.52 6.73 15.47
CA CYS A 19 -11.87 6.52 16.86
C CYS A 19 -10.63 6.65 17.74
N GLN A 20 -10.68 7.58 18.68
CA GLN A 20 -9.58 7.86 19.61
C GLN A 20 -9.70 7.16 20.95
N CYS A 21 -10.58 6.16 21.06
CA CYS A 21 -10.75 5.42 22.31
C CYS A 21 -9.58 4.46 22.58
N ASP A 22 -9.39 4.12 23.85
CA ASP A 22 -8.33 3.22 24.31
C ASP A 22 -8.42 1.83 23.65
N LYS A 23 -9.64 1.38 23.31
CA LYS A 23 -9.83 0.10 22.61
C LYS A 23 -9.26 0.10 21.19
N CYS A 24 -9.25 1.25 20.49
CA CYS A 24 -8.77 1.37 19.11
C CYS A 24 -7.29 1.82 19.02
N GLU A 25 -6.71 2.27 20.14
CA GLU A 25 -5.33 2.73 20.19
C GLU A 25 -4.31 1.69 19.71
N PRO A 26 -4.39 0.39 20.07
CA PRO A 26 -3.36 -0.56 19.68
C PRO A 26 -3.29 -0.81 18.17
N ARG A 27 -4.45 -0.91 17.49
CA ARG A 27 -4.50 -1.03 16.02
C ARG A 27 -3.86 0.19 15.37
N ARG A 28 -4.22 1.40 15.80
CA ARG A 28 -3.63 2.63 15.25
C ARG A 28 -2.13 2.68 15.44
N LYS A 29 -1.63 2.33 16.63
CA LYS A 29 -0.19 2.21 16.89
C LYS A 29 0.48 1.18 15.97
N ALA A 30 -0.17 0.05 15.72
CA ALA A 30 0.37 -0.99 14.85
C ALA A 30 0.42 -0.55 13.38
N VAL A 31 -0.64 0.11 12.88
CA VAL A 31 -0.65 0.69 11.52
C VAL A 31 0.36 1.84 11.41
N HIS A 32 0.48 2.71 12.40
CA HIS A 32 1.49 3.78 12.41
C HIS A 32 2.90 3.20 12.36
N ARG A 33 3.18 2.16 13.14
CA ARG A 33 4.47 1.46 13.09
C ARG A 33 4.74 0.86 11.71
N LEU A 34 3.72 0.29 11.06
CA LEU A 34 3.82 -0.22 9.70
C LEU A 34 4.14 0.93 8.73
N VAL A 35 3.42 2.06 8.81
CA VAL A 35 3.68 3.26 8.00
C VAL A 35 5.10 3.80 8.21
N ASP A 36 5.56 3.90 9.46
CA ASP A 36 6.91 4.38 9.81
C ASP A 36 8.03 3.41 9.36
N SER A 37 7.70 2.14 9.13
CA SER A 37 8.64 1.13 8.60
C SER A 37 8.86 1.23 7.09
N PHE A 38 8.10 2.10 6.40
CA PHE A 38 8.32 2.36 5.00
C PHE A 38 9.30 3.53 4.80
N SER A 39 10.33 3.31 3.98
CA SER A 39 11.29 4.36 3.66
C SER A 39 10.75 5.29 2.58
N GLN A 40 10.93 6.60 2.74
CA GLN A 40 10.82 7.54 1.61
C GLN A 40 11.92 7.21 0.60
N ILE A 41 11.56 7.11 -0.68
CA ILE A 41 12.47 6.71 -1.76
C ILE A 41 13.74 7.58 -1.75
N PRO A 42 14.93 6.98 -1.81
CA PRO A 42 16.14 7.71 -2.12
C PRO A 42 16.01 8.41 -3.49
N ALA A 43 16.26 9.72 -3.56
CA ALA A 43 16.14 10.51 -4.80
C ALA A 43 16.86 9.90 -6.02
N ARG A 44 17.96 9.16 -5.78
CA ARG A 44 18.72 8.40 -6.79
C ARG A 44 17.87 7.38 -7.58
N TRP A 45 16.76 6.90 -7.02
CA TRP A 45 15.88 5.95 -7.70
C TRP A 45 14.88 6.62 -8.61
N ILE A 46 14.47 7.87 -8.36
CA ILE A 46 13.60 8.60 -9.29
C ILE A 46 14.33 8.81 -10.63
N GLU A 47 15.63 9.10 -10.58
CA GLU A 47 16.48 9.18 -11.76
C GLU A 47 16.67 7.81 -12.43
N LYS A 48 16.91 6.72 -11.69
CA LYS A 48 17.00 5.40 -12.30
C LYS A 48 15.66 4.92 -12.89
N LEU A 49 14.55 5.05 -12.19
CA LEU A 49 13.21 4.63 -12.66
C LEU A 49 12.78 5.37 -13.94
N SER A 50 13.30 6.58 -14.18
CA SER A 50 13.06 7.32 -15.42
C SER A 50 13.93 6.88 -16.60
N HIS A 51 15.00 6.12 -16.37
CA HIS A 51 15.99 5.73 -17.38
C HIS A 51 16.17 4.21 -17.53
N ASP A 52 15.72 3.42 -16.55
CA ASP A 52 15.91 1.99 -16.47
C ASP A 52 14.69 1.29 -17.07
N SER A 53 14.77 0.99 -18.36
CA SER A 53 13.74 0.22 -19.02
C SER A 53 14.38 -0.77 -19.99
N ASP A 54 14.39 -2.05 -19.60
CA ASP A 54 14.41 -3.19 -20.53
C ASP A 54 13.15 -3.23 -21.41
N LEU A 55 12.20 -2.33 -21.17
CA LEU A 55 11.06 -2.00 -22.01
C LEU A 55 11.41 -0.75 -22.84
N ASP A 56 10.86 -0.63 -24.06
CA ASP A 56 11.15 0.46 -25.00
C ASP A 56 10.46 1.79 -24.56
N GLY A 57 10.76 2.31 -23.35
CA GLY A 57 10.18 3.55 -22.82
C GLY A 57 10.13 3.66 -21.28
N PRO A 58 9.84 4.87 -20.73
CA PRO A 58 9.87 5.13 -19.30
C PRO A 58 8.92 4.23 -18.51
N ILE A 59 9.35 3.78 -17.33
CA ILE A 59 8.51 3.00 -16.42
C ILE A 59 7.30 3.86 -16.02
N ALA A 60 6.09 3.36 -16.24
CA ALA A 60 4.91 3.98 -15.65
C ALA A 60 4.98 3.86 -14.13
N LEU A 61 4.87 5.00 -13.45
CA LEU A 61 4.80 5.06 -12.01
C LEU A 61 3.33 5.11 -11.57
N PRO A 62 3.00 4.52 -10.41
CA PRO A 62 1.74 4.78 -9.74
C PRO A 62 1.47 6.29 -9.61
N MET A 63 0.20 6.68 -9.71
CA MET A 63 -0.28 8.02 -10.13
C MET A 63 0.35 9.22 -9.40
N TRP A 64 0.83 9.04 -8.16
CA TRP A 64 1.39 10.11 -7.35
C TRP A 64 2.91 10.09 -7.23
N GLY A 65 3.60 9.18 -7.92
CA GLY A 65 5.06 9.00 -7.81
C GLY A 65 5.53 8.73 -6.38
N THR A 66 4.59 8.52 -5.44
CA THR A 66 4.85 8.24 -4.05
C THR A 66 5.09 6.75 -3.97
N LEU A 67 6.37 6.40 -4.03
CA LEU A 67 6.82 5.04 -3.79
C LEU A 67 7.41 4.96 -2.39
N PHE A 68 7.49 3.74 -1.91
CA PHE A 68 8.06 3.41 -0.63
C PHE A 68 8.64 2.00 -0.66
N ALA A 69 9.65 1.76 0.15
CA ALA A 69 10.27 0.45 0.30
C ALA A 69 10.02 -0.07 1.72
N PRO A 70 9.44 -1.28 1.89
CA PRO A 70 9.40 -1.93 3.19
C PRO A 70 10.83 -2.23 3.66
N ASN A 71 11.18 -1.80 4.87
CA ASN A 71 12.51 -2.06 5.44
C ASN A 71 12.57 -3.32 6.33
N ASN A 72 11.44 -3.99 6.53
CA ASN A 72 11.32 -5.21 7.33
C ASN A 72 11.25 -6.44 6.39
N PRO A 73 12.19 -7.39 6.48
CA PRO A 73 12.21 -8.58 5.63
C PRO A 73 10.94 -9.47 5.74
N ALA A 74 10.30 -9.49 6.91
CA ALA A 74 9.05 -10.24 7.08
C ALA A 74 7.90 -9.59 6.28
N ASP A 75 7.84 -8.25 6.29
CA ASP A 75 6.86 -7.50 5.49
C ASP A 75 7.12 -7.69 4.00
N VAL A 76 8.39 -7.62 3.56
CA VAL A 76 8.75 -7.93 2.16
C VAL A 76 8.20 -9.29 1.75
N SER A 77 8.52 -10.35 2.52
CA SER A 77 8.06 -11.70 2.19
C SER A 77 6.54 -11.83 2.18
N ASN A 78 5.85 -11.23 3.15
CA ASN A 78 4.39 -11.30 3.22
C ASN A 78 3.73 -10.55 2.06
N ILE A 79 4.24 -9.37 1.69
CA ILE A 79 3.74 -8.60 0.55
C ILE A 79 3.98 -9.35 -0.75
N THR A 80 5.15 -9.96 -0.95
CA THR A 80 5.45 -10.77 -2.13
C THR A 80 4.44 -11.92 -2.29
N ASN A 81 4.01 -12.55 -1.19
CA ASN A 81 3.01 -13.61 -1.21
C ASN A 81 1.59 -13.11 -1.56
N LEU A 82 1.33 -11.81 -1.45
CA LEU A 82 0.04 -11.18 -1.78
C LEU A 82 -0.03 -10.66 -3.22
N LEU A 83 1.07 -10.73 -3.97
CA LEU A 83 1.15 -10.16 -5.32
C LEU A 83 0.26 -10.91 -6.31
N LYS A 84 -0.58 -10.14 -6.99
CA LYS A 84 -1.44 -10.61 -8.06
C LYS A 84 -1.14 -9.80 -9.32
N LYS A 85 -0.93 -10.50 -10.43
CA LYS A 85 -0.93 -9.83 -11.73
C LYS A 85 -2.35 -9.32 -11.98
N PHE A 86 -2.46 -8.08 -12.45
CA PHE A 86 -3.72 -7.53 -12.93
C PHE A 86 -3.65 -7.44 -14.45
N GLU A 87 -4.80 -7.67 -15.10
CA GLU A 87 -4.87 -7.56 -16.55
C GLU A 87 -4.86 -6.09 -16.96
N PRO A 88 -4.17 -5.75 -18.08
CA PRO A 88 -4.23 -4.40 -18.63
C PRO A 88 -5.69 -4.05 -18.94
N ASN A 89 -6.21 -3.02 -18.27
CA ASN A 89 -7.53 -2.50 -18.60
C ASN A 89 -7.41 -1.66 -19.87
N ILE A 90 -7.84 -2.21 -21.01
CA ILE A 90 -7.76 -1.54 -22.31
C ILE A 90 -8.60 -0.26 -22.41
N ASP A 91 -9.55 -0.06 -21.50
CA ASP A 91 -10.35 1.17 -21.42
C ASP A 91 -9.71 2.22 -20.49
N ASN A 92 -8.60 1.87 -19.83
CA ASN A 92 -7.82 2.74 -18.96
C ASN A 92 -6.34 2.65 -19.31
N ASP A 93 -5.90 3.52 -20.22
CA ASP A 93 -4.52 3.58 -20.71
C ASP A 93 -3.47 3.66 -19.59
N GLU A 94 -3.77 4.34 -18.47
CA GLU A 94 -2.85 4.45 -17.33
C GLU A 94 -2.67 3.10 -16.63
N MET A 95 -3.77 2.40 -16.36
CA MET A 95 -3.74 1.06 -15.75
C MET A 95 -3.13 0.03 -16.69
N ALA A 96 -3.41 0.11 -17.99
CA ALA A 96 -2.77 -0.74 -18.98
C ALA A 96 -1.25 -0.54 -18.99
N THR A 97 -0.79 0.72 -18.98
CA THR A 97 0.64 1.05 -18.96
C THR A 97 1.30 0.60 -17.66
N LEU A 98 0.61 0.73 -16.52
CA LEU A 98 1.10 0.27 -15.21
C LEU A 98 1.29 -1.26 -15.20
N ALA A 99 0.31 -2.02 -15.71
CA ALA A 99 0.39 -3.48 -15.84
C ALA A 99 1.56 -3.92 -16.74
N LEU A 100 1.69 -3.28 -17.91
CA LEU A 100 2.77 -3.55 -18.86
C LEU A 100 4.14 -3.18 -18.32
N SER A 101 4.21 -2.23 -17.38
CA SER A 101 5.42 -1.86 -16.66
C SER A 101 5.76 -2.82 -15.51
N GLY A 102 5.13 -4.00 -15.44
CA GLY A 102 5.50 -5.05 -14.49
C GLY A 102 5.07 -4.80 -13.05
N TRP A 103 4.23 -3.81 -12.79
CA TRP A 103 3.59 -3.66 -11.49
C TRP A 103 2.59 -4.78 -11.24
N GLN A 104 2.43 -5.15 -9.98
CA GLN A 104 1.47 -6.15 -9.52
C GLN A 104 0.64 -5.57 -8.38
N GLU A 105 -0.62 -5.97 -8.27
CA GLU A 105 -1.49 -5.52 -7.20
C GLU A 105 -1.18 -6.29 -5.91
N VAL A 106 -1.14 -5.61 -4.77
CA VAL A 106 -1.02 -6.21 -3.45
C VAL A 106 -2.43 -6.48 -2.92
N ALA A 107 -2.92 -7.71 -3.09
CA ALA A 107 -4.29 -8.10 -2.70
C ALA A 107 -5.38 -7.11 -3.20
N ASP A 108 -6.26 -6.61 -2.34
CA ASP A 108 -7.28 -5.58 -2.65
C ASP A 108 -7.01 -4.31 -1.80
N THR A 109 -5.72 -3.94 -1.75
CA THR A 109 -5.26 -2.82 -0.92
C THR A 109 -5.18 -1.51 -1.70
N GLY A 110 -5.26 -1.54 -3.04
CA GLY A 110 -4.96 -0.39 -3.90
C GLY A 110 -3.48 0.02 -3.92
N ILE A 111 -2.60 -0.81 -3.33
CA ILE A 111 -1.15 -0.69 -3.41
C ILE A 111 -0.64 -1.62 -4.51
N TYR A 112 0.32 -1.13 -5.27
CA TYR A 112 0.99 -1.85 -6.33
C TYR A 112 2.44 -2.07 -5.93
N ALA A 113 3.02 -3.20 -6.32
CA ALA A 113 4.40 -3.54 -6.05
C ALA A 113 5.16 -3.87 -7.34
N ARG A 114 6.46 -3.59 -7.34
CA ARG A 114 7.40 -3.98 -8.38
C ARG A 114 8.78 -4.20 -7.76
N GLU A 115 9.47 -5.24 -8.21
CA GLU A 115 10.88 -5.43 -7.89
C GLU A 115 11.76 -4.50 -8.74
N PHE A 116 12.72 -3.84 -8.09
CA PHE A 116 13.64 -2.92 -8.72
C PHE A 116 14.95 -2.83 -7.92
N ASP A 117 16.10 -3.02 -8.57
CA ASP A 117 17.43 -2.94 -7.93
C ASP A 117 17.53 -3.86 -6.68
N ASP A 118 17.01 -5.09 -6.78
CA ASP A 118 16.90 -6.10 -5.70
C ASP A 118 16.03 -5.69 -4.49
N GLU A 119 15.25 -4.61 -4.61
CA GLU A 119 14.34 -4.11 -3.57
C GLU A 119 12.88 -4.14 -4.03
N LEU A 120 11.97 -4.35 -3.08
CA LEU A 120 10.53 -4.29 -3.34
C LEU A 120 10.05 -2.83 -3.27
N LEU A 121 9.66 -2.27 -4.40
CA LEU A 121 8.99 -0.97 -4.45
C LEU A 121 7.50 -1.15 -4.32
N LEU A 122 6.89 -0.27 -3.54
CA LEU A 122 5.45 -0.15 -3.44
C LEU A 122 5.05 1.25 -3.89
N GLY A 123 3.90 1.37 -4.54
CA GLY A 123 3.33 2.65 -4.89
C GLY A 123 1.81 2.59 -4.97
N ILE A 124 1.20 3.77 -4.95
CA ILE A 124 -0.26 3.92 -4.85
C ILE A 124 -0.77 4.60 -6.12
N HIS A 125 -1.85 4.04 -6.66
CA HIS A 125 -2.50 4.57 -7.86
C HIS A 125 -3.94 4.97 -7.51
N GLY A 126 -4.12 6.25 -7.15
CA GLY A 126 -5.41 6.85 -6.80
C GLY A 126 -5.25 8.21 -6.09
N ALA A 127 -6.29 9.06 -6.10
CA ALA A 127 -6.29 10.42 -5.55
C ALA A 127 -7.58 10.75 -4.77
N GLY A 128 -7.50 11.72 -3.84
CA GLY A 128 -8.68 12.41 -3.30
C GLY A 128 -9.41 11.72 -2.14
N TYR A 129 -8.74 10.81 -1.42
CA TYR A 129 -9.30 10.06 -0.29
C TYR A 129 -8.31 9.96 0.87
N ASP A 130 -8.79 9.48 2.03
CA ASP A 130 -7.95 9.21 3.19
C ASP A 130 -7.03 8.01 2.92
N PHE A 131 -5.72 8.27 2.83
CA PHE A 131 -4.69 7.27 2.56
C PHE A 131 -4.58 6.19 3.62
N TYR A 132 -4.84 6.54 4.88
CA TYR A 132 -4.77 5.61 6.00
C TYR A 132 -5.82 4.52 5.85
N ASP A 133 -7.04 4.90 5.49
CA ASP A 133 -8.18 3.99 5.36
C ASP A 133 -8.12 3.14 4.10
N HIS A 134 -7.84 3.79 2.97
CA HIS A 134 -7.98 3.14 1.68
C HIS A 134 -6.84 2.19 1.35
N HIS A 135 -5.68 2.35 2.00
CA HIS A 135 -4.47 1.60 1.71
C HIS A 135 -3.81 1.00 2.96
N TRP A 136 -3.41 1.82 3.93
CA TRP A 136 -2.56 1.34 5.03
C TRP A 136 -3.28 0.36 5.95
N SER A 137 -4.54 0.64 6.31
CA SER A 137 -5.36 -0.27 7.09
C SER A 137 -5.62 -1.57 6.32
N LYS A 138 -5.91 -1.49 5.02
CA LYS A 138 -6.13 -2.69 4.20
C LYS A 138 -4.89 -3.55 4.07
N LEU A 139 -3.71 -2.93 3.91
CA LEU A 139 -2.43 -3.64 3.89
C LEU A 139 -2.18 -4.33 5.23
N TYR A 140 -2.41 -3.63 6.34
CA TYR A 140 -2.30 -4.22 7.68
C TYR A 140 -3.19 -5.46 7.83
N ASP A 141 -4.45 -5.37 7.42
CA ASP A 141 -5.40 -6.50 7.47
C ASP A 141 -4.95 -7.65 6.54
N ALA A 142 -4.45 -7.34 5.34
CA ALA A 142 -3.96 -8.34 4.38
C ALA A 142 -2.69 -9.07 4.85
N LEU A 143 -1.83 -8.38 5.60
CA LEU A 143 -0.64 -8.98 6.23
C LEU A 143 -0.98 -9.85 7.44
N GLY A 144 -2.25 -9.90 7.85
CA GLY A 144 -2.72 -10.75 8.95
C GLY A 144 -2.23 -10.30 10.33
N TYR A 145 -1.85 -9.03 10.46
CA TYR A 145 -1.38 -8.51 11.74
C TYR A 145 -2.49 -8.51 12.79
N GLN A 146 -2.25 -9.19 13.90
CA GLN A 146 -3.16 -9.19 15.03
C GLN A 146 -2.75 -8.12 16.04
N TRP A 147 -3.74 -7.39 16.53
CA TRP A 147 -3.58 -6.26 17.45
C TRP A 147 -3.98 -6.65 18.87
N HIS A 148 -3.46 -7.82 19.30
CA HIS A 148 -3.68 -8.57 20.55
C HIS A 148 -4.69 -9.72 20.43
N ASP A 149 -4.52 -10.73 21.30
CA ASP A 149 -5.39 -11.91 21.47
C ASP A 149 -6.84 -11.53 21.83
#